data_AF-A0A6J8EZD9-F1
#
_entry.id   AF-A0A6J8EZD9-F1
#
_cell.length_a   1.000
_cell.length_b   1.000
_cell.length_c   1.000
_cell.angle_alpha   90.00
_cell.angle_beta   90.00
_cell.angle_gamma   90.00
#
_symmetry.space_group_name_H-M   'P 1'
#
loop_
_entity.id
_entity.type
_entity.pdbx_description
1 polymer ?
#
loop_
_entity_poly.entity_id
_entity_poly.type
_entity_poly.pdbx_seq_one_letter_code
_entity_poly.pdbx_strand_id
1 'polypeptide(L)'
;MSLNLVDDKSTFEALNVPLGRYVKGMFPTGLVKIIRNPTHQGLIRSRINGWRNSTGDVIVFFDSHMEVNIDWLQPLLSAIKQDRRTIAMGNLDYIQSDTFEYQFYRRDHKVRYVFDWSLYFWESRFRPDQYGPKAEDMRPGAVMVGPAMAVDRHIARPQPYSSPLGRRKTEIYNYKRAVDVWMDLAYKKFVYDFFPKMMNMDPGDISERLTIKENLKCKTITWYLENLRPELLVYDKNVFAWGSAKNMLYDTCLDNNGYLFTYEEEVYSDRNTGQLSKQGFSWTRDKLLRTTIHCVALTKLAENTRQKLV
;
A
#
# COMPACT_ATOMS: atom_id res chain seq x y z
N MET A 1 -21.28 -19.61 6.95
CA MET A 1 -20.81 -18.38 6.26
C MET A 1 -21.89 -17.33 6.39
N SER A 2 -21.53 -16.05 6.55
CA SER A 2 -22.49 -14.93 6.57
C SER A 2 -21.85 -13.71 5.89
N LEU A 3 -22.65 -12.90 5.22
CA LEU A 3 -22.23 -11.66 4.57
C LEU A 3 -22.79 -10.46 5.33
N ASN A 4 -21.89 -9.61 5.83
CA ASN A 4 -22.24 -8.38 6.52
C ASN A 4 -22.00 -7.18 5.59
N LEU A 5 -23.09 -6.58 5.09
CA LEU A 5 -23.06 -5.35 4.31
C LEU A 5 -23.06 -4.16 5.28
N VAL A 6 -21.95 -3.42 5.36
CA VAL A 6 -21.86 -2.24 6.22
C VAL A 6 -22.17 -1.00 5.40
N ASP A 7 -23.33 -0.40 5.65
CA ASP A 7 -23.71 0.88 5.08
C ASP A 7 -23.14 2.02 5.91
N ASP A 8 -22.21 2.75 5.32
CA ASP A 8 -21.56 3.91 5.92
C ASP A 8 -22.30 5.22 5.63
N LYS A 9 -23.59 5.25 5.96
CA LYS A 9 -24.47 6.41 5.78
C LYS A 9 -24.64 6.82 4.30
N SER A 10 -25.02 5.86 3.46
CA SER A 10 -25.36 6.10 2.06
C SER A 10 -26.52 7.08 1.91
N THR A 11 -26.44 7.91 0.86
CA THR A 11 -27.50 8.87 0.50
C THR A 11 -28.41 8.38 -0.62
N PHE A 12 -27.98 7.38 -1.40
CA PHE A 12 -28.78 6.84 -2.50
C PHE A 12 -29.99 6.06 -1.95
N GLU A 13 -31.19 6.49 -2.34
CA GLU A 13 -32.45 6.01 -1.73
C GLU A 13 -32.64 4.49 -1.86
N ALA A 14 -32.25 3.92 -3.01
CA ALA A 14 -32.32 2.49 -3.27
C ALA A 14 -31.56 1.65 -2.23
N LEU A 15 -30.48 2.21 -1.65
CA LEU A 15 -29.67 1.53 -0.64
C LEU A 15 -30.31 1.53 0.74
N ASN A 16 -31.41 2.27 0.98
CA ASN A 16 -32.06 2.36 2.28
C ASN A 16 -33.14 1.27 2.44
N VAL A 17 -34.41 1.66 2.42
CA VAL A 17 -35.56 0.75 2.59
C VAL A 17 -35.63 -0.31 1.49
N PRO A 18 -35.42 0.01 0.19
CA PRO A 18 -35.53 -0.99 -0.87
C PRO A 18 -34.52 -2.14 -0.71
N LEU A 19 -33.23 -1.83 -0.47
CA LEU A 19 -32.21 -2.84 -0.20
C LEU A 19 -32.53 -3.66 1.06
N GLY A 20 -33.01 -3.03 2.14
CA GLY A 20 -33.42 -3.73 3.35
C GLY A 20 -34.54 -4.73 3.11
N ARG A 21 -35.54 -4.35 2.32
CA ARG A 21 -36.65 -5.23 1.92
C ARG A 21 -36.14 -6.38 1.05
N TYR A 22 -35.28 -6.10 0.08
CA TYR A 22 -34.69 -7.11 -0.80
C TYR A 22 -33.90 -8.15 0.00
N VAL A 23 -32.98 -7.71 0.87
CA VAL A 23 -32.16 -8.62 1.70
C VAL A 23 -33.02 -9.48 2.63
N LYS A 24 -34.04 -8.88 3.27
CA LYS A 24 -34.95 -9.63 4.15
C LYS A 24 -35.78 -10.68 3.39
N GLY A 25 -36.21 -10.35 2.16
CA GLY A 25 -36.98 -11.25 1.32
C GLY A 25 -36.15 -12.40 0.74
N MET A 26 -34.95 -12.10 0.23
CA MET A 26 -34.08 -13.09 -0.43
C MET A 26 -33.28 -13.94 0.55
N PHE A 27 -32.92 -13.39 1.72
CA PHE A 27 -32.07 -14.05 2.72
C PHE A 27 -32.73 -14.10 4.10
N PRO A 28 -33.92 -14.73 4.24
CA PRO A 28 -34.71 -14.71 5.47
C PRO A 28 -34.02 -15.39 6.66
N THR A 29 -33.07 -16.30 6.41
CA THR A 29 -32.26 -16.97 7.43
C THR A 29 -31.12 -16.10 7.98
N GLY A 30 -30.96 -14.88 7.46
CA GLY A 30 -29.91 -13.95 7.89
C GLY A 30 -28.52 -14.29 7.33
N LEU A 31 -28.45 -15.01 6.19
CA LEU A 31 -27.19 -15.24 5.47
C LEU A 31 -26.53 -13.91 5.08
N VAL A 32 -27.33 -12.93 4.66
CA VAL A 32 -26.90 -11.56 4.37
C VAL A 32 -27.54 -10.62 5.38
N LYS A 33 -26.74 -9.76 6.00
CA LYS A 33 -27.19 -8.78 7.01
C LYS A 33 -26.70 -7.41 6.61
N ILE A 34 -27.51 -6.38 6.91
CA ILE A 34 -27.13 -4.99 6.71
C ILE A 34 -26.87 -4.35 8.08
N ILE A 35 -25.69 -3.75 8.24
CA ILE A 35 -25.28 -2.98 9.41
C ILE A 35 -25.25 -1.51 8.99
N ARG A 36 -26.06 -0.67 9.62
CA ARG A 36 -26.17 0.76 9.30
C ARG A 36 -25.35 1.57 10.29
N ASN A 37 -24.38 2.34 9.83
CA ASN A 37 -23.74 3.34 10.67
C ASN A 37 -24.70 4.52 10.87
N PRO A 38 -24.85 5.06 12.10
CA PRO A 38 -25.74 6.21 12.34
C PRO A 38 -25.24 7.50 11.66
N THR A 39 -23.93 7.61 11.47
CA THR A 39 -23.24 8.73 10.83
C THR A 39 -22.13 8.21 9.92
N HIS A 40 -21.66 9.02 8.97
CA HIS A 40 -20.57 8.65 8.06
C HIS A 40 -19.24 8.53 8.84
N GLN A 41 -18.72 7.31 8.95
CA GLN A 41 -17.54 6.95 9.74
C GLN A 41 -16.26 6.81 8.91
N GLY A 42 -16.38 6.56 7.61
CA GLY A 42 -15.30 6.19 6.71
C GLY A 42 -14.99 4.69 6.71
N LEU A 43 -14.31 4.25 5.63
CA LEU A 43 -14.01 2.84 5.32
C LEU A 43 -13.42 2.05 6.49
N ILE A 44 -12.40 2.58 7.17
CA ILE A 44 -11.66 1.84 8.21
C ILE A 44 -12.58 1.49 9.38
N ARG A 45 -13.37 2.45 9.85
CA ARG A 45 -14.31 2.25 10.97
C ARG A 45 -15.48 1.37 10.59
N SER A 46 -15.98 1.51 9.36
CA SER A 46 -17.01 0.64 8.81
C SER A 46 -16.54 -0.82 8.75
N ARG A 47 -15.29 -1.08 8.34
CA ARG A 47 -14.69 -2.43 8.40
C ARG A 47 -14.61 -2.96 9.83
N ILE A 48 -14.21 -2.14 10.80
CA ILE A 48 -14.18 -2.53 12.22
C ILE A 48 -15.60 -2.83 12.74
N ASN A 49 -16.61 -2.06 12.34
CA ASN A 49 -17.99 -2.30 12.72
C ASN A 49 -18.50 -3.63 12.13
N GLY A 50 -18.22 -3.88 10.85
CA GLY A 50 -18.51 -5.16 10.20
C GLY A 50 -17.82 -6.33 10.90
N TRP A 51 -16.54 -6.18 11.25
CA TRP A 51 -15.77 -7.17 11.99
C TRP A 51 -16.38 -7.49 13.36
N ARG A 52 -16.75 -6.47 14.15
CA ARG A 52 -17.39 -6.65 15.48
C ARG A 52 -18.73 -7.40 15.42
N ASN A 53 -19.43 -7.29 14.30
CA ASN A 53 -20.72 -7.97 14.07
C ASN A 53 -20.58 -9.30 13.31
N SER A 54 -19.35 -9.74 13.05
CA SER A 54 -19.07 -11.00 12.37
C SER A 54 -18.86 -12.13 13.38
N THR A 55 -19.38 -13.31 13.07
CA THR A 55 -19.30 -14.49 13.95
C THR A 55 -18.42 -15.61 13.41
N GLY A 56 -17.94 -15.49 12.17
CA GLY A 56 -17.08 -16.49 11.55
C GLY A 56 -15.66 -16.48 12.10
N ASP A 57 -15.00 -17.64 12.11
CA ASP A 57 -13.60 -17.79 12.56
C ASP A 57 -12.59 -17.04 11.68
N VAL A 58 -12.92 -16.86 10.41
CA VAL A 58 -12.16 -16.09 9.43
C VAL A 58 -13.08 -15.02 8.85
N ILE A 59 -12.55 -13.81 8.71
CA ILE A 59 -13.27 -12.66 8.18
C ILE A 59 -12.61 -12.26 6.87
N VAL A 60 -13.42 -12.10 5.83
CA VAL A 60 -12.98 -11.66 4.51
C VAL A 60 -13.58 -10.29 4.23
N PHE A 61 -12.74 -9.33 3.87
CA PHE A 61 -13.18 -7.99 3.49
C PHE A 61 -13.25 -7.87 1.96
N PHE A 62 -14.36 -7.35 1.47
CA PHE A 62 -14.56 -7.03 0.06
C PHE A 62 -14.91 -5.55 -0.10
N ASP A 63 -14.51 -4.99 -1.24
CA ASP A 63 -15.10 -3.75 -1.70
C ASP A 63 -16.45 -4.05 -2.35
N SER A 64 -17.33 -3.04 -2.40
CA SER A 64 -18.74 -3.20 -2.79
C SER A 64 -18.96 -3.45 -4.29
N HIS A 65 -17.88 -3.48 -5.08
CA HIS A 65 -17.88 -3.54 -6.54
C HIS A 65 -16.87 -4.59 -7.02
N MET A 66 -16.90 -5.76 -6.38
CA MET A 66 -16.02 -6.89 -6.70
C MET A 66 -16.83 -8.10 -7.14
N GLU A 67 -16.25 -8.88 -8.04
CA GLU A 67 -16.71 -10.21 -8.40
C GLU A 67 -15.64 -11.24 -7.99
N VAL A 68 -16.10 -12.33 -7.39
CA VAL A 68 -15.21 -13.41 -6.93
C VAL A 68 -15.19 -14.53 -7.96
N ASN A 69 -14.02 -15.09 -8.21
CA ASN A 69 -13.86 -16.19 -9.17
C ASN A 69 -14.25 -17.55 -8.54
N ILE A 70 -14.25 -18.61 -9.34
CA ILE A 70 -14.51 -19.98 -8.89
C ILE A 70 -13.42 -20.41 -7.90
N ASP A 71 -13.83 -21.06 -6.81
CA ASP A 71 -12.93 -21.60 -5.77
C ASP A 71 -11.94 -20.59 -5.16
N TRP A 72 -12.31 -19.31 -5.15
CA TRP A 72 -11.47 -18.22 -4.64
C TRP A 72 -11.18 -18.32 -3.12
N LEU A 73 -12.08 -18.93 -2.35
CA LEU A 73 -12.04 -18.87 -0.89
C LEU A 73 -11.18 -19.98 -0.27
N GLN A 74 -11.26 -21.20 -0.83
CA GLN A 74 -10.61 -22.39 -0.28
C GLN A 74 -9.08 -22.22 -0.15
N PRO A 75 -8.35 -21.65 -1.14
CA PRO A 75 -6.92 -21.39 -1.01
C PRO A 75 -6.58 -20.44 0.14
N LEU A 76 -7.37 -19.37 0.32
CA LEU A 76 -7.17 -18.39 1.39
C LEU A 76 -7.39 -19.01 2.77
N LEU A 77 -8.46 -19.82 2.92
CA LEU A 77 -8.75 -20.51 4.16
C LEU A 77 -7.70 -21.59 4.48
N SER A 78 -7.17 -22.28 3.46
CA SER A 78 -6.11 -23.26 3.64
C SER A 78 -4.83 -22.61 4.18
N ALA A 79 -4.45 -21.44 3.65
CA ALA A 79 -3.30 -20.67 4.13
C ALA A 79 -3.45 -20.28 5.62
N ILE A 80 -4.62 -19.75 6.00
CA ILE A 80 -4.92 -19.35 7.38
C ILE A 80 -5.01 -20.57 8.30
N LYS A 81 -5.50 -21.72 7.80
CA LYS A 81 -5.53 -22.96 8.57
C LYS A 81 -4.13 -23.49 8.88
N GLN A 82 -3.18 -23.35 7.95
CA GLN A 82 -1.79 -23.76 8.13
C GLN A 82 -1.08 -22.88 9.16
N ASP A 83 -1.24 -21.56 9.05
CA ASP A 83 -0.78 -20.61 10.07
C ASP A 83 -1.82 -19.51 10.28
N ARG A 84 -2.42 -19.49 11.48
CA ARG A 84 -3.44 -18.51 11.88
C ARG A 84 -2.91 -17.07 11.93
N ARG A 85 -1.60 -16.86 11.88
CA ARG A 85 -0.96 -15.54 11.77
C ARG A 85 -0.96 -14.99 10.34
N THR A 86 -1.33 -15.81 9.36
CA THR A 86 -1.40 -15.41 7.96
C THR A 86 -2.57 -14.47 7.72
N ILE A 87 -2.29 -13.35 7.02
CA ILE A 87 -3.30 -12.55 6.35
C ILE A 87 -3.23 -12.93 4.87
N ALA A 88 -4.22 -13.67 4.38
CA ALA A 88 -4.21 -14.19 3.02
C ALA A 88 -4.92 -13.22 2.07
N MET A 89 -4.37 -13.03 0.88
CA MET A 89 -4.95 -12.19 -0.17
C MET A 89 -4.91 -12.95 -1.49
N GLY A 90 -6.01 -12.89 -2.24
CA GLY A 90 -6.06 -13.43 -3.60
C GLY A 90 -5.42 -12.48 -4.61
N ASN A 91 -5.15 -12.97 -5.82
CA ASN A 91 -4.84 -12.07 -6.93
C ASN A 91 -6.06 -11.20 -7.25
N LEU A 92 -5.82 -9.94 -7.58
CA LEU A 92 -6.85 -9.03 -8.05
C LEU A 92 -6.77 -8.91 -9.57
N ASP A 93 -7.85 -9.30 -10.24
CA ASP A 93 -8.06 -9.06 -11.67
C ASP A 93 -8.83 -7.75 -11.88
N TYR A 94 -8.84 -7.26 -13.11
CA TYR A 94 -9.47 -5.99 -13.45
C TYR A 94 -10.80 -6.21 -14.16
N ILE A 95 -11.81 -5.44 -13.77
CA ILE A 95 -13.07 -5.32 -14.51
C ILE A 95 -13.09 -3.90 -15.08
N GLN A 96 -13.18 -3.78 -16.40
CA GLN A 96 -13.24 -2.49 -17.07
C GLN A 96 -14.50 -1.72 -16.63
N SER A 97 -14.34 -0.46 -16.21
CA SER A 97 -15.46 0.32 -15.64
C SER A 97 -16.59 0.57 -16.62
N ASP A 98 -16.25 0.69 -17.90
CA ASP A 98 -17.19 1.14 -18.94
C ASP A 98 -17.85 -0.04 -19.66
N THR A 99 -17.09 -1.12 -19.89
CA THR A 99 -17.55 -2.30 -20.64
C THR A 99 -17.90 -3.49 -19.75
N PHE A 100 -17.51 -3.46 -18.47
CA PHE A 100 -17.57 -4.60 -17.56
C PHE A 100 -16.80 -5.83 -18.06
N GLU A 101 -15.88 -5.65 -19.00
CA GLU A 101 -15.01 -6.73 -19.48
C GLU A 101 -14.07 -7.16 -18.35
N TYR A 102 -14.13 -8.45 -18.02
CA TYR A 102 -13.20 -9.07 -17.09
C TYR A 102 -11.87 -9.32 -17.80
N GLN A 103 -10.82 -8.66 -17.32
CA GLN A 103 -9.46 -8.80 -17.80
C GLN A 103 -8.65 -9.63 -16.81
N PHE A 104 -8.48 -10.89 -17.17
CA PHE A 104 -7.60 -11.79 -16.44
C PHE A 104 -6.14 -11.35 -16.61
N TYR A 105 -5.47 -11.07 -15.50
CA TYR A 105 -4.05 -10.75 -15.52
C TYR A 105 -3.28 -11.94 -16.10
N ARG A 106 -2.41 -11.72 -17.11
CA ARG A 106 -1.69 -12.81 -17.82
C ARG A 106 -1.10 -13.81 -16.81
N ARG A 107 -1.22 -15.13 -17.08
CA ARG A 107 -0.89 -16.25 -16.17
C ARG A 107 0.51 -16.17 -15.53
N ASP A 108 1.45 -15.44 -16.13
CA ASP A 108 2.84 -15.27 -15.70
C ASP A 108 3.07 -14.08 -14.76
N HIS A 109 2.13 -13.13 -14.67
CA HIS A 109 2.27 -11.91 -13.91
C HIS A 109 1.52 -12.00 -12.56
N LYS A 110 2.20 -12.49 -11.51
CA LYS A 110 1.76 -12.24 -10.14
C LYS A 110 2.40 -10.97 -9.62
N VAL A 111 1.58 -10.03 -9.17
CA VAL A 111 2.03 -8.77 -8.58
C VAL A 111 2.13 -8.89 -7.07
N ARG A 112 3.13 -8.25 -6.49
CA ARG A 112 3.19 -7.93 -5.07
C ARG A 112 2.91 -6.44 -4.90
N TYR A 113 2.29 -6.09 -3.80
CA TYR A 113 2.10 -4.68 -3.45
C TYR A 113 3.32 -4.18 -2.67
N VAL A 114 3.68 -2.94 -2.94
CA VAL A 114 4.79 -2.23 -2.29
C VAL A 114 4.40 -0.79 -2.04
N PHE A 115 5.22 -0.06 -1.27
CA PHE A 115 5.12 1.40 -1.14
C PHE A 115 6.49 2.05 -1.36
N ASP A 116 6.48 3.36 -1.56
CA ASP A 116 7.67 4.20 -1.68
C ASP A 116 7.79 5.22 -0.54
N TRP A 117 8.81 6.08 -0.56
CA TRP A 117 8.94 7.09 0.49
C TRP A 117 7.83 8.16 0.49
N SER A 118 7.08 8.29 -0.60
CA SER A 118 5.85 9.10 -0.65
C SER A 118 4.63 8.38 -0.05
N LEU A 119 4.82 7.16 0.47
CA LEU A 119 3.77 6.27 0.97
C LEU A 119 2.74 5.88 -0.10
N TYR A 120 3.06 6.14 -1.37
CA TYR A 120 2.22 5.74 -2.49
C TYR A 120 2.35 4.24 -2.67
N PHE A 121 1.21 3.55 -2.82
CA PHE A 121 1.20 2.12 -3.06
C PHE A 121 1.40 1.85 -4.56
N TRP A 122 2.13 0.78 -4.90
CA TRP A 122 2.38 0.39 -6.29
C TRP A 122 2.46 -1.13 -6.42
N GLU A 123 2.26 -1.63 -7.64
CA GLU A 123 2.42 -3.04 -8.01
C GLU A 123 3.85 -3.34 -8.49
N SER A 124 4.56 -4.21 -7.79
CA SER A 124 5.89 -4.67 -8.18
C SER A 124 5.87 -6.17 -8.48
N ARG A 125 6.90 -6.66 -9.15
CA ARG A 125 7.09 -8.11 -9.32
C ARG A 125 7.63 -8.71 -8.02
N PHE A 126 7.25 -9.95 -7.75
CA PHE A 126 7.94 -10.75 -6.74
C PHE A 126 9.40 -10.95 -7.12
N ARG A 127 10.30 -10.99 -6.14
CA ARG A 127 11.70 -11.32 -6.39
C ARG A 127 11.87 -12.81 -6.72
N PRO A 128 12.93 -13.19 -7.46
CA PRO A 128 13.24 -14.58 -7.77
C PRO A 128 13.26 -15.52 -6.55
N ASP A 129 13.78 -15.06 -5.39
CA ASP A 129 13.84 -15.83 -4.14
C ASP A 129 12.47 -16.07 -3.48
N GLN A 130 11.43 -15.36 -3.91
CA GLN A 130 10.08 -15.47 -3.36
C GLN A 130 9.18 -16.39 -4.18
N TYR A 131 9.66 -16.94 -5.30
CA TYR A 131 8.92 -17.93 -6.06
C TYR A 131 9.12 -19.30 -5.42
N GLY A 132 8.02 -19.94 -5.06
CA GLY A 132 8.02 -21.35 -4.67
C GLY A 132 8.18 -22.28 -5.87
N PRO A 133 8.47 -23.58 -5.64
CA PRO A 133 8.57 -24.58 -6.70
C PRO A 133 7.29 -24.73 -7.53
N LYS A 134 6.12 -24.40 -6.98
CA LYS A 134 4.83 -24.45 -7.68
C LYS A 134 4.26 -23.05 -7.89
N ALA A 135 3.47 -22.89 -8.95
CA ALA A 135 2.83 -21.61 -9.25
C ALA A 135 1.87 -21.18 -8.14
N GLU A 136 1.22 -22.13 -7.46
CA GLU A 136 0.22 -21.95 -6.41
C GLU A 136 0.83 -21.66 -5.03
N ASP A 137 2.15 -21.78 -4.89
CA ASP A 137 2.80 -21.57 -3.60
C ASP A 137 2.58 -20.13 -3.11
N MET A 138 2.30 -20.03 -1.82
CA MET A 138 2.12 -18.75 -1.15
C MET A 138 3.41 -17.93 -1.23
N ARG A 139 3.27 -16.64 -1.50
CA ARG A 139 4.41 -15.73 -1.61
C ARG A 139 4.31 -14.66 -0.54
N PRO A 140 5.38 -14.41 0.24
CA PRO A 140 5.34 -13.42 1.30
C PRO A 140 5.23 -12.00 0.72
N GLY A 141 4.26 -11.26 1.22
CA GLY A 141 4.09 -9.82 1.00
C GLY A 141 3.71 -9.15 2.32
N ALA A 142 4.16 -7.92 2.51
CA ALA A 142 3.88 -7.16 3.74
C ALA A 142 3.11 -5.86 3.48
N VAL A 143 2.78 -5.59 2.21
CA VAL A 143 1.83 -4.57 1.80
C VAL A 143 0.69 -5.30 1.10
N MET A 144 -0.52 -4.81 1.34
CA MET A 144 -1.75 -5.40 0.83
C MET A 144 -2.68 -4.30 0.37
N VAL A 145 -3.50 -4.59 -0.63
CA VAL A 145 -4.61 -3.70 -0.98
C VAL A 145 -5.76 -3.99 -0.02
N GLY A 146 -6.54 -2.96 0.28
CA GLY A 146 -7.68 -3.06 1.20
C GLY A 146 -8.75 -4.11 0.85
N PRO A 147 -9.10 -4.36 -0.43
CA PRO A 147 -10.09 -5.38 -0.81
C PRO A 147 -9.49 -6.80 -0.87
N ALA A 148 -10.36 -7.79 -0.69
CA ALA A 148 -10.11 -9.24 -0.80
C ALA A 148 -9.01 -9.80 0.12
N MET A 149 -8.95 -9.28 1.35
CA MET A 149 -8.13 -9.87 2.41
C MET A 149 -8.95 -10.77 3.33
N ALA A 150 -8.42 -11.96 3.60
CA ALA A 150 -8.92 -12.90 4.59
C ALA A 150 -7.98 -12.90 5.81
N VAL A 151 -8.57 -12.75 7.00
CA VAL A 151 -7.83 -12.65 8.25
C VAL A 151 -8.52 -13.45 9.35
N ASP A 152 -7.72 -14.08 10.22
CA ASP A 152 -8.24 -14.69 11.44
C ASP A 152 -8.95 -13.63 12.29
N ARG A 153 -10.15 -13.96 12.80
CA ARG A 153 -10.95 -12.98 13.54
C ARG A 153 -10.25 -12.41 14.79
N HIS A 154 -9.31 -13.13 15.40
CA HIS A 154 -8.57 -12.69 16.59
C HIS A 154 -7.46 -11.69 16.25
N ILE A 155 -7.08 -11.58 14.98
CA ILE A 155 -6.15 -10.58 14.48
C ILE A 155 -6.97 -9.36 14.07
N ALA A 156 -7.41 -8.60 15.07
CA ALA A 156 -8.15 -7.38 14.84
C ALA A 156 -7.52 -6.21 15.56
N ARG A 157 -7.14 -5.21 14.78
CA ARG A 157 -6.63 -3.94 15.29
C ARG A 157 -7.75 -2.91 15.16
N PRO A 158 -8.46 -2.55 16.25
CA PRO A 158 -9.30 -1.38 16.21
C PRO A 158 -8.42 -0.16 15.89
N GLN A 159 -8.90 0.81 15.12
CA GLN A 159 -8.25 2.12 14.96
C GLN A 159 -9.23 3.22 15.39
N PRO A 160 -8.81 4.21 16.19
CA PRO A 160 -9.74 5.20 16.74
C PRO A 160 -9.68 6.59 16.06
N TYR A 161 -10.19 6.84 14.83
CA TYR A 161 -10.28 8.26 14.33
C TYR A 161 -11.48 8.60 13.44
N SER A 162 -12.12 9.72 13.78
CA SER A 162 -13.16 10.41 13.01
C SER A 162 -12.46 11.54 12.32
N SER A 163 -12.79 11.81 11.07
CA SER A 163 -12.26 13.01 10.45
C SER A 163 -13.36 13.84 9.78
N PRO A 164 -13.69 14.99 10.37
CA PRO A 164 -14.38 16.10 9.71
C PRO A 164 -13.45 16.98 8.85
N LEU A 165 -12.19 16.59 8.60
CA LEU A 165 -11.14 17.46 8.03
C LEU A 165 -11.07 17.48 6.48
N GLY A 166 -11.91 16.69 5.79
CA GLY A 166 -11.84 16.48 4.33
C GLY A 166 -10.79 15.43 3.91
N ARG A 167 -10.94 14.85 2.71
CA ARG A 167 -10.21 13.64 2.27
C ARG A 167 -8.69 13.75 2.41
N ARG A 168 -8.08 14.76 1.79
CA ARG A 168 -6.61 14.92 1.75
C ARG A 168 -5.99 15.14 3.13
N LYS A 169 -6.61 15.96 3.99
CA LYS A 169 -6.12 16.19 5.36
C LYS A 169 -6.23 14.93 6.22
N THR A 170 -7.33 14.18 6.05
CA THR A 170 -7.54 12.89 6.73
C THR A 170 -6.47 11.88 6.35
N GLU A 171 -6.17 11.77 5.07
CA GLU A 171 -5.16 10.87 4.54
C GLU A 171 -3.76 11.19 5.10
N ILE A 172 -3.33 12.45 5.02
CA ILE A 172 -2.03 12.89 5.56
C ILE A 172 -1.95 12.68 7.07
N TYR A 173 -3.03 12.92 7.82
CA TYR A 173 -3.10 12.63 9.25
C TYR A 173 -2.92 11.13 9.53
N ASN A 174 -3.58 10.26 8.76
CA ASN A 174 -3.44 8.81 8.91
C ASN A 174 -2.02 8.33 8.57
N TYR A 175 -1.41 8.88 7.53
CA TYR A 175 -0.01 8.61 7.17
C TYR A 175 0.95 9.04 8.27
N LYS A 176 0.79 10.25 8.82
CA LYS A 176 1.60 10.73 9.96
C LYS A 176 1.59 9.73 11.11
N ARG A 177 0.41 9.25 11.49
CA ARG A 177 0.25 8.26 12.56
C ARG A 177 0.91 6.92 12.25
N ALA A 178 0.77 6.42 11.02
CA ALA A 178 1.40 5.17 10.60
C ALA A 178 2.93 5.30 10.60
N VAL A 179 3.46 6.39 10.05
CA VAL A 179 4.89 6.72 10.03
C VAL A 179 5.43 6.83 11.44
N ASP A 180 4.71 7.51 12.34
CA ASP A 180 5.20 7.72 13.70
C ASP A 180 5.26 6.46 14.56
N VAL A 181 4.36 5.50 14.31
CA VAL A 181 4.36 4.21 15.00
C VAL A 181 5.35 3.22 14.36
N TRP A 182 5.37 3.11 13.04
CA TRP A 182 6.03 2.00 12.35
C TRP A 182 7.41 2.32 11.77
N MET A 183 7.73 3.60 11.54
CA MET A 183 9.03 4.00 11.01
C MET A 183 9.90 4.62 12.10
N ASP A 184 11.17 4.22 12.15
CA ASP A 184 12.15 4.80 13.06
C ASP A 184 12.68 6.13 12.50
N LEU A 185 13.22 6.99 13.37
CA LEU A 185 13.69 8.35 13.01
C LEU A 185 14.64 8.37 11.81
N ALA A 186 15.48 7.34 11.67
CA ALA A 186 16.43 7.20 10.57
C ALA A 186 15.76 7.20 9.18
N TYR A 187 14.51 6.75 9.07
CA TYR A 187 13.77 6.63 7.81
C TYR A 187 12.68 7.68 7.63
N LYS A 188 12.15 8.26 8.73
CA LYS A 188 11.10 9.29 8.66
C LYS A 188 11.50 10.49 7.79
N LYS A 189 12.79 10.84 7.77
CA LYS A 189 13.32 11.93 6.94
C LYS A 189 12.98 11.78 5.45
N PHE A 190 12.96 10.56 4.92
CA PHE A 190 12.63 10.32 3.52
C PHE A 190 11.15 10.55 3.24
N VAL A 191 10.27 10.22 4.19
CA VAL A 191 8.83 10.54 4.08
C VAL A 191 8.59 12.03 4.21
N TYR A 192 9.28 12.69 5.14
CA TYR A 192 9.13 14.13 5.36
C TYR A 192 9.70 14.99 4.24
N ASP A 193 10.62 14.48 3.42
CA ASP A 193 11.02 15.14 2.18
C ASP A 193 9.83 15.30 1.21
N PHE A 194 9.04 14.24 1.03
CA PHE A 194 7.82 14.27 0.21
C PHE A 194 6.70 15.09 0.87
N PHE A 195 6.60 15.06 2.20
CA PHE A 195 5.59 15.78 2.96
C PHE A 195 6.19 16.65 4.07
N PRO A 196 6.84 17.80 3.75
CA PRO A 196 7.54 18.61 4.76
C PRO A 196 6.63 19.07 5.90
N LYS A 197 5.37 19.36 5.59
CA LYS A 197 4.36 19.77 6.59
C LYS A 197 4.00 18.66 7.57
N MET A 198 4.21 17.38 7.21
CA MET A 198 3.92 16.23 8.06
C MET A 198 4.86 16.15 9.26
N MET A 199 6.09 16.67 9.14
CA MET A 199 7.09 16.62 10.21
C MET A 199 6.59 17.29 11.51
N ASN A 200 5.95 18.45 11.37
CA ASN A 200 5.44 19.26 12.49
C ASN A 200 3.96 19.01 12.80
N MET A 201 3.35 18.02 12.16
CA MET A 201 1.96 17.68 12.36
C MET A 201 1.79 16.87 13.64
N ASP A 202 0.83 17.24 14.48
CA ASP A 202 0.46 16.44 15.65
C ASP A 202 -0.25 15.15 15.19
N PRO A 203 0.29 13.95 15.49
CA PRO A 203 -0.38 12.69 15.18
C PRO A 203 -1.62 12.45 16.05
N GLY A 204 -1.84 13.23 17.12
CA GLY A 204 -2.73 12.88 18.22
C GLY A 204 -2.20 11.69 19.03
N ASP A 205 -3.02 11.13 19.91
CA ASP A 205 -2.59 10.03 20.77
C ASP A 205 -2.26 8.75 19.96
N ILE A 206 -1.03 8.27 20.09
CA ILE A 206 -0.51 7.02 19.48
C ILE A 206 -0.01 6.02 20.54
N SER A 207 -0.18 6.31 21.83
CA SER A 207 0.36 5.52 22.95
C SER A 207 -0.04 4.04 22.90
N GLU A 208 -1.32 3.75 22.67
CA GLU A 208 -1.83 2.39 22.55
C GLU A 208 -1.15 1.63 21.40
N ARG A 209 -0.88 2.30 20.27
CA ARG A 209 -0.25 1.68 19.09
C ARG A 209 1.21 1.36 19.34
N LEU A 210 1.92 2.26 20.03
CA LEU A 210 3.30 2.04 20.45
C LEU A 210 3.39 0.88 21.44
N THR A 211 2.51 0.86 22.45
CA THR A 211 2.40 -0.23 23.44
C THR A 211 2.18 -1.58 22.78
N ILE A 212 1.30 -1.66 21.78
CA ILE A 212 1.07 -2.90 21.02
C ILE A 212 2.33 -3.32 20.25
N LYS A 213 3.03 -2.37 19.61
CA LYS A 213 4.27 -2.66 18.87
C LYS A 213 5.34 -3.26 19.79
N GLU A 214 5.48 -2.72 20.99
CA GLU A 214 6.40 -3.20 22.02
C GLU A 214 6.00 -4.57 22.56
N ASN A 215 4.74 -4.73 22.98
CA ASN A 215 4.23 -5.98 23.56
C ASN A 215 4.32 -7.17 22.60
N LEU A 216 4.06 -6.94 21.30
CA LEU A 216 4.15 -7.96 20.27
C LEU A 216 5.59 -8.22 19.79
N LYS A 217 6.58 -7.47 20.31
CA LYS A 217 8.00 -7.57 19.93
C LYS A 217 8.17 -7.51 18.40
N CYS A 218 7.47 -6.55 17.78
CA CYS A 218 7.45 -6.40 16.33
C CYS A 218 8.88 -6.19 15.78
N LYS A 219 9.13 -6.72 14.58
CA LYS A 219 10.37 -6.43 13.84
C LYS A 219 10.42 -4.94 13.47
N THR A 220 11.63 -4.42 13.36
CA THR A 220 11.88 -3.01 13.02
C THR A 220 11.65 -2.74 11.53
N ILE A 221 11.50 -1.46 11.16
CA ILE A 221 11.42 -1.09 9.75
C ILE A 221 12.72 -1.41 9.01
N THR A 222 13.88 -1.36 9.68
CA THR A 222 15.16 -1.82 9.12
C THR A 222 15.08 -3.28 8.70
N TRP A 223 14.57 -4.15 9.59
CA TRP A 223 14.40 -5.57 9.26
C TRP A 223 13.44 -5.74 8.07
N TYR A 224 12.33 -5.00 8.02
CA TYR A 224 11.41 -5.01 6.87
C TYR A 224 12.12 -4.63 5.57
N LEU A 225 12.89 -3.54 5.57
CA LEU A 225 13.62 -3.08 4.38
C LEU A 225 14.70 -4.08 3.98
N GLU A 226 15.33 -4.78 4.91
CA GLU A 226 16.39 -5.74 4.59
C GLU A 226 15.87 -7.09 4.10
N ASN A 227 14.71 -7.54 4.59
CA ASN A 227 14.23 -8.90 4.37
C ASN A 227 13.05 -8.95 3.39
N LEU A 228 12.19 -7.94 3.40
CA LEU A 228 10.94 -7.94 2.62
C LEU A 228 10.95 -6.94 1.46
N ARG A 229 11.60 -5.78 1.65
CA ARG A 229 11.68 -4.71 0.64
C ARG A 229 13.10 -4.16 0.44
N PRO A 230 14.10 -4.99 0.09
CA PRO A 230 15.49 -4.54 -0.13
C PRO A 230 15.67 -3.69 -1.38
N GLU A 231 14.68 -3.65 -2.27
CA GLU A 231 14.76 -2.90 -3.53
C GLU A 231 14.30 -1.44 -3.39
N LEU A 232 13.70 -1.06 -2.25
CA LEU A 232 13.43 0.35 -1.97
C LEU A 232 14.75 1.04 -1.60
N LEU A 233 15.18 1.98 -2.43
CA LEU A 233 16.42 2.74 -2.21
C LEU A 233 16.35 3.50 -0.88
N VAL A 234 17.26 3.18 0.02
CA VAL A 234 17.55 3.97 1.23
C VAL A 234 18.71 4.89 0.88
N TYR A 235 18.46 6.19 0.72
CA TYR A 235 19.39 7.08 0.03
C TYR A 235 20.81 7.12 0.64
N ASP A 236 20.91 7.00 1.96
CA ASP A 236 22.16 7.10 2.72
C ASP A 236 22.79 5.75 3.07
N LYS A 237 22.23 4.63 2.60
CA LYS A 237 22.71 3.28 2.92
C LYS A 237 23.79 2.82 1.94
N ASN A 238 24.96 2.44 2.46
CA ASN A 238 26.08 1.89 1.70
C ASN A 238 26.50 2.77 0.50
N VAL A 239 26.67 4.07 0.74
CA VAL A 239 27.00 5.07 -0.29
C VAL A 239 28.30 5.80 0.01
N PHE A 240 28.91 6.36 -1.03
CA PHE A 240 29.97 7.37 -0.93
C PHE A 240 29.38 8.76 -0.64
N ALA A 241 28.28 9.08 -1.31
CA ALA A 241 27.54 10.33 -1.16
C ALA A 241 26.07 10.13 -1.54
N TRP A 242 25.20 10.99 -1.02
CA TRP A 242 23.78 11.03 -1.36
C TRP A 242 23.24 12.46 -1.23
N GLY A 243 22.10 12.73 -1.86
CA GLY A 243 21.48 14.04 -1.92
C GLY A 243 21.32 14.50 -3.36
N SER A 244 21.55 15.78 -3.64
CA SER A 244 21.39 16.34 -4.98
C SER A 244 22.71 16.49 -5.72
N ALA A 245 22.73 16.07 -6.99
CA ALA A 245 23.85 16.26 -7.89
C ALA A 245 23.78 17.65 -8.53
N LYS A 246 24.45 18.63 -7.91
CA LYS A 246 24.36 20.04 -8.29
C LYS A 246 25.39 20.42 -9.36
N ASN A 247 24.92 21.11 -10.40
CA ASN A 247 25.77 21.88 -11.30
C ASN A 247 26.11 23.23 -10.65
N MET A 248 27.40 23.40 -10.32
CA MET A 248 27.89 24.57 -9.58
C MET A 248 27.89 25.87 -10.39
N LEU A 249 27.89 25.80 -11.73
CA LEU A 249 27.93 26.98 -12.59
C LEU A 249 26.54 27.59 -12.79
N TYR A 250 25.49 26.76 -12.86
CA TYR A 250 24.14 27.18 -13.25
C TYR A 250 23.10 27.09 -12.12
N ASP A 251 23.52 26.74 -10.89
CA ASP A 251 22.62 26.51 -9.74
C ASP A 251 21.45 25.55 -10.04
N THR A 252 21.72 24.56 -10.90
CA THR A 252 20.77 23.50 -11.29
C THR A 252 21.18 22.18 -10.67
N CYS A 253 20.26 21.23 -10.56
CA CYS A 253 20.49 19.87 -10.10
C CYS A 253 20.02 18.87 -11.14
N LEU A 254 20.66 17.70 -11.15
CA LEU A 254 20.12 16.53 -11.82
C LEU A 254 18.73 16.22 -11.25
N ASP A 255 17.77 15.98 -12.14
CA ASP A 255 16.36 15.79 -11.82
C ASP A 255 15.80 14.60 -12.63
N ASN A 256 14.97 13.78 -11.99
CA ASN A 256 14.31 12.62 -12.58
C ASN A 256 12.84 12.89 -12.96
N ASN A 257 12.38 14.14 -12.99
CA ASN A 257 10.99 14.59 -13.19
C ASN A 257 9.95 14.07 -12.17
N GLY A 258 10.38 13.45 -11.07
CA GLY A 258 9.49 12.68 -10.21
C GLY A 258 9.09 11.32 -10.80
N TYR A 259 9.85 10.80 -11.77
CA TYR A 259 9.71 9.44 -12.26
C TYR A 259 10.16 8.46 -11.17
N LEU A 260 9.18 8.01 -10.39
CA LEU A 260 9.41 7.08 -9.28
C LEU A 260 9.42 5.62 -9.73
N PHE A 261 8.60 5.27 -10.75
CA PHE A 261 8.30 3.88 -11.14
C PHE A 261 7.95 3.69 -12.63
N THR A 262 8.16 4.68 -13.48
CA THR A 262 7.83 4.61 -14.91
C THR A 262 8.92 3.93 -15.72
N TYR A 263 8.71 3.79 -17.04
CA TYR A 263 9.70 3.30 -17.99
C TYR A 263 11.02 4.09 -17.93
N GLU A 264 12.05 3.59 -18.59
CA GLU A 264 13.32 4.29 -18.78
C GLU A 264 13.09 5.70 -19.35
N GLU A 265 13.45 6.73 -18.58
CA GLU A 265 13.25 8.14 -18.96
C GLU A 265 14.59 8.88 -19.02
N GLU A 266 14.62 10.14 -19.44
CA GLU A 266 15.85 10.95 -19.38
C GLU A 266 15.95 11.67 -18.03
N VAL A 267 17.14 11.68 -17.43
CA VAL A 267 17.46 12.67 -16.38
C VAL A 267 17.89 13.97 -17.04
N TYR A 268 17.50 15.09 -16.46
CA TYR A 268 17.84 16.40 -16.98
C TYR A 268 18.31 17.33 -15.85
N SER A 269 18.76 18.51 -16.24
CA SER A 269 19.19 19.56 -15.32
C SER A 269 18.02 20.50 -15.08
N ASP A 270 17.59 20.67 -13.84
CA ASP A 270 16.50 21.58 -13.45
C ASP A 270 16.94 22.52 -12.31
N ARG A 271 16.16 23.55 -12.01
CA ARG A 271 16.37 24.43 -10.86
C ARG A 271 16.53 23.61 -9.59
N ASN A 272 17.53 23.94 -8.78
CA ASN A 272 17.74 23.28 -7.50
C ASN A 272 16.54 23.52 -6.55
N THR A 273 15.82 22.44 -6.21
CA THR A 273 14.68 22.46 -5.29
C THR A 273 15.00 21.81 -3.95
N GLY A 274 16.04 20.97 -3.89
CA GLY A 274 16.41 20.19 -2.72
C GLY A 274 15.43 19.06 -2.36
N GLN A 275 14.44 18.77 -3.22
CA GLN A 275 13.47 17.70 -3.00
C GLN A 275 14.07 16.35 -3.42
N LEU A 276 14.30 15.44 -2.48
CA LEU A 276 14.86 14.11 -2.76
C LEU A 276 13.96 13.26 -3.67
N SER A 277 12.65 13.51 -3.64
CA SER A 277 11.70 12.86 -4.55
C SER A 277 12.06 12.99 -6.04
N LYS A 278 12.66 14.13 -6.42
CA LYS A 278 13.01 14.46 -7.81
C LYS A 278 14.51 14.55 -8.06
N GLN A 279 15.21 15.13 -7.11
CA GLN A 279 16.63 15.48 -7.19
C GLN A 279 17.46 14.69 -6.19
N GLY A 280 16.93 13.59 -5.66
CA GLY A 280 17.61 12.69 -4.74
C GLY A 280 18.30 11.57 -5.50
N PHE A 281 19.62 11.50 -5.31
CA PHE A 281 20.47 10.47 -5.88
C PHE A 281 21.40 9.87 -4.82
N SER A 282 21.80 8.63 -5.05
CA SER A 282 22.72 7.87 -4.21
C SER A 282 23.89 7.39 -5.04
N TRP A 283 25.09 7.83 -4.73
CA TRP A 283 26.31 7.28 -5.31
C TRP A 283 26.79 6.10 -4.45
N THR A 284 26.41 4.90 -4.87
CA THR A 284 26.60 3.66 -4.12
C THR A 284 28.04 3.15 -4.13
N ARG A 285 28.41 2.31 -3.15
CA ARG A 285 29.74 1.68 -3.09
C ARG A 285 30.05 0.77 -4.28
N ASP A 286 29.02 0.25 -4.94
CA ASP A 286 29.14 -0.54 -6.17
C ASP A 286 29.29 0.34 -7.42
N LYS A 287 29.55 1.65 -7.23
CA LYS A 287 29.78 2.66 -8.27
C LYS A 287 28.56 2.94 -9.16
N LEU A 288 27.35 2.65 -8.67
CA LEU A 288 26.10 3.00 -9.33
C LEU A 288 25.57 4.33 -8.80
N LEU A 289 25.10 5.21 -9.69
CA LEU A 289 24.28 6.37 -9.33
C LEU A 289 22.82 5.95 -9.39
N ARG A 290 22.13 5.94 -8.24
CA ARG A 290 20.76 5.42 -8.13
C ARG A 290 19.77 6.52 -7.78
N THR A 291 18.55 6.39 -8.27
CA THR A 291 17.39 7.17 -7.83
C THR A 291 16.19 6.22 -7.78
N THR A 292 15.37 6.31 -6.74
CA THR A 292 14.15 5.50 -6.59
C THR A 292 14.42 3.99 -6.76
N ILE A 293 13.86 3.31 -7.76
CA ILE A 293 14.19 1.91 -8.10
C ILE A 293 15.18 1.78 -9.27
N HIS A 294 15.53 2.90 -9.91
CA HIS A 294 16.32 2.95 -11.13
C HIS A 294 17.81 3.22 -10.85
N CYS A 295 18.64 2.92 -11.84
CA CYS A 295 20.03 3.36 -11.91
C CYS A 295 20.17 4.38 -13.04
N VAL A 296 21.11 5.31 -12.91
CA VAL A 296 21.51 6.18 -14.01
C VAL A 296 22.56 5.44 -14.81
N ALA A 297 22.20 5.06 -16.03
CA ALA A 297 23.11 4.45 -17.00
C ALA A 297 23.50 5.47 -18.09
N LEU A 298 24.70 5.31 -18.63
CA LEU A 298 25.12 6.02 -19.82
C LEU A 298 24.73 5.18 -21.04
N THR A 299 23.75 5.65 -21.81
CA THR A 299 23.46 5.07 -23.12
C THR A 299 24.57 5.46 -24.11
N LYS A 300 25.09 4.49 -24.89
CA LYS A 300 26.02 4.78 -25.98
C LYS A 300 25.29 5.67 -26.99
N LEU A 301 25.85 6.87 -27.22
CA LEU A 301 25.42 7.80 -28.25
C LEU A 301 25.39 7.08 -29.60
N ALA A 302 24.20 6.91 -30.19
CA ALA A 302 24.09 7.14 -31.62
C ALA A 302 24.45 8.61 -31.84
N GLU A 303 25.32 8.87 -32.83
CA GLU A 303 25.82 10.20 -33.13
C GLU A 303 24.68 11.25 -33.11
N ASN A 304 24.82 12.28 -32.25
CA ASN A 304 23.98 13.49 -32.18
C ASN A 304 22.61 13.49 -31.48
N THR A 305 22.41 12.97 -30.26
CA THR A 305 21.49 13.62 -29.27
C THR A 305 21.54 13.03 -27.85
N ARG A 306 20.94 13.76 -26.90
CA ARG A 306 21.00 13.73 -25.43
C ARG A 306 20.83 12.35 -24.74
N GLN A 307 21.34 12.27 -23.50
CA GLN A 307 21.48 11.04 -22.70
C GLN A 307 20.13 10.46 -22.23
N LYS A 308 19.95 9.14 -22.38
CA LYS A 308 18.80 8.34 -21.85
C LYS A 308 19.21 7.41 -20.71
N LEU A 309 18.33 7.22 -19.71
CA LEU A 309 18.49 6.23 -18.64
C LEU A 309 18.26 4.79 -19.16
N VAL A 310 18.79 3.80 -18.44
CA VAL A 310 18.50 2.36 -18.54
C VAL A 310 18.22 1.84 -17.14
#